data_AF-A0A966CNU0-F1
#
_entry.id   AF-A0A966CNU0-F1
#
_cell.length_a   1.000
_cell.length_b   1.000
_cell.length_c   1.000
_cell.angle_alpha   90.00
_cell.angle_beta   90.00
_cell.angle_gamma   90.00
#
_symmetry.space_group_name_H-M   'P 1'
#
loop_
_entity.id
_entity.type
_entity.pdbx_description
1 polymer ?
#
loop_
_entity_poly.entity_id
_entity_poly.type
_entity_poly.pdbx_seq_one_letter_code
_entity_poly.pdbx_strand_id
1 'polypeptide(L)'
;MAKSLVELTVEIIQGQTSKKQMTTEEIANALKDTFQALKSLQDSEVSSGIEPDTLETNKVIDPKKSIQRNKVVCLECGQEFKMLSGRHLASHGLDSKTYRKKYGFTA
;
A
#
# COMPACT_ATOMS: atom_id res chain seq x y z
N MET A 1 10.62 -13.43 -18.70
CA MET A 1 10.85 -12.66 -17.46
C MET A 1 9.62 -11.83 -17.20
N ALA A 2 9.11 -11.79 -15.97
CA ALA A 2 7.96 -10.94 -15.65
C ALA A 2 8.39 -9.47 -15.77
N LYS A 3 7.66 -8.68 -16.56
CA LYS A 3 7.94 -7.25 -16.71
C LYS A 3 7.53 -6.53 -15.43
N SER A 4 8.40 -5.67 -14.93
CA SER A 4 8.08 -4.87 -13.76
C SER A 4 6.99 -3.84 -14.08
N LEU A 5 6.23 -3.41 -13.08
CA LEU A 5 5.13 -2.45 -13.27
C LEU A 5 5.64 -1.11 -13.84
N VAL A 6 6.87 -0.75 -13.50
CA VAL A 6 7.59 0.41 -14.06
C VAL A 6 7.87 0.21 -15.56
N GLU A 7 8.37 -0.95 -15.97
CA GLU A 7 8.61 -1.28 -17.39
C GLU A 7 7.32 -1.22 -18.21
N LEU A 8 6.23 -1.81 -17.69
CA LEU A 8 4.92 -1.78 -18.33
C LEU A 8 4.40 -0.35 -18.48
N THR A 9 4.57 0.48 -17.45
CA THR A 9 4.17 1.89 -17.49
C THR A 9 4.96 2.65 -18.57
N VAL A 10 6.28 2.44 -18.65
CA VAL A 10 7.14 3.09 -19.65
C VAL A 10 6.72 2.70 -21.07
N GLU A 11 6.46 1.41 -21.34
CA GLU A 11 5.99 0.95 -22.65
C GLU A 11 4.67 1.62 -23.06
N ILE A 12 3.72 1.74 -22.13
CA ILE A 12 2.43 2.40 -22.39
C ILE A 12 2.61 3.88 -22.73
N ILE A 13 3.43 4.60 -21.95
CA ILE A 13 3.69 6.03 -22.16
C ILE A 13 4.49 6.29 -23.43
N GLN A 14 5.45 5.42 -23.77
CA GLN A 14 6.17 5.48 -25.04
C GLN A 14 5.21 5.35 -26.22
N GLY A 15 4.27 4.40 -26.17
CA GLY A 15 3.24 4.25 -27.20
C GLY A 15 2.28 5.44 -27.32
N GLN A 16 2.01 6.16 -26.22
CA GLN A 16 1.17 7.37 -26.23
C GLN A 16 1.92 8.59 -26.77
N THR A 17 3.19 8.78 -26.38
CA THR A 17 4.04 9.87 -26.87
C THR A 17 4.29 9.77 -28.37
N SER A 18 4.35 8.56 -28.94
CA SER A 18 4.44 8.38 -30.40
C SER A 18 3.21 8.86 -31.17
N LYS A 19 2.04 8.99 -30.52
CA LYS A 19 0.78 9.41 -31.17
C LYS A 19 0.44 10.88 -30.92
N LYS A 20 0.90 11.46 -29.82
CA LYS A 20 0.63 12.85 -29.43
C LYS A 20 1.88 13.48 -28.84
N GLN A 21 2.26 14.67 -29.34
CA GLN A 21 3.28 15.48 -28.67
C GLN A 21 2.74 15.91 -27.30
N MET A 22 3.44 15.47 -26.25
CA MET A 22 3.17 15.81 -24.86
C MET A 22 4.31 16.67 -24.32
N THR A 23 4.00 17.59 -23.43
CA THR A 23 5.02 18.32 -22.66
C THR A 23 5.60 17.42 -21.58
N THR A 24 6.79 17.77 -21.09
CA THR A 24 7.47 17.01 -20.03
C THR A 24 6.61 16.83 -18.77
N GLU A 25 5.81 17.86 -18.43
CA GLU A 25 4.87 17.81 -17.30
C GLU A 25 3.70 16.85 -17.55
N GLU A 26 3.15 16.82 -18.77
CA GLU A 26 2.09 15.86 -19.15
C GLU A 26 2.62 14.42 -19.07
N ILE A 27 3.86 14.19 -19.54
CA ILE A 27 4.50 12.86 -19.47
C ILE A 27 4.70 12.42 -18.02
N ALA A 28 5.17 13.32 -17.15
CA ALA A 28 5.36 13.00 -15.73
C ALA A 28 4.04 12.66 -15.02
N ASN A 29 2.98 13.42 -15.30
CA ASN A 29 1.65 13.15 -14.76
C ASN A 29 1.07 11.84 -15.30
N ALA A 30 1.14 11.62 -16.61
CA ALA A 30 0.65 10.40 -17.26
C ALA A 30 1.37 9.15 -16.74
N LEU A 31 2.69 9.24 -16.51
CA LEU A 31 3.48 8.14 -15.95
C LEU A 31 3.01 7.80 -14.53
N LYS A 32 2.79 8.82 -13.68
CA LYS A 32 2.30 8.63 -12.31
C LYS A 32 0.88 8.05 -12.27
N ASP A 33 0.00 8.57 -13.11
CA ASP A 33 -1.39 8.11 -13.23
C ASP A 33 -1.46 6.66 -13.72
N THR A 34 -0.77 6.36 -14.83
CA THR A 34 -0.73 5.01 -15.41
C THR A 34 -0.12 4.00 -14.44
N PHE A 35 0.96 4.36 -13.75
CA PHE A 35 1.56 3.50 -12.73
C PHE A 35 0.59 3.24 -11.56
N GLN A 36 -0.14 4.27 -11.11
CA GLN A 36 -1.11 4.13 -10.03
C GLN A 36 -2.32 3.29 -10.46
N ALA A 37 -2.79 3.45 -11.70
CA ALA A 37 -3.85 2.65 -12.28
C ALA A 37 -3.44 1.18 -12.38
N LEU A 38 -2.27 0.89 -12.94
CA LEU A 38 -1.71 -0.47 -13.01
C LEU A 38 -1.50 -1.09 -11.62
N LYS A 39 -1.02 -0.31 -10.65
CA LYS A 39 -0.87 -0.77 -9.25
C LYS A 39 -2.22 -1.08 -8.61
N SER A 40 -3.24 -0.26 -8.88
CA SER A 40 -4.59 -0.49 -8.36
C SER A 40 -5.26 -1.70 -9.01
N LEU A 41 -5.03 -1.92 -10.30
CA LEU A 41 -5.46 -3.13 -10.99
C LEU A 41 -4.75 -4.37 -10.45
N GLN A 42 -3.44 -4.29 -10.23
CA GLN A 42 -2.68 -5.38 -9.60
C GLN A 42 -3.20 -5.68 -8.18
N ASP A 43 -3.45 -4.67 -7.35
CA ASP A 43 -4.06 -4.81 -6.02
C ASP A 43 -5.48 -5.41 -6.07
N SER A 44 -6.27 -5.01 -7.08
CA SER A 44 -7.63 -5.54 -7.29
C SER A 44 -7.65 -6.97 -7.83
N GLU A 45 -6.70 -7.34 -8.68
CA GLU A 45 -6.51 -8.72 -9.17
C GLU A 45 -6.03 -9.64 -8.03
N VAL A 46 -5.11 -9.14 -7.20
CA VAL A 46 -4.63 -9.79 -5.97
C VAL A 46 -5.76 -9.91 -4.92
N SER A 47 -6.77 -9.06 -4.94
CA SER A 47 -7.93 -9.18 -4.04
C SER A 47 -8.85 -10.38 -4.34
N SER A 48 -8.73 -11.01 -5.52
CA SER A 48 -9.37 -12.32 -5.83
C SER A 48 -8.46 -13.53 -5.58
N GLY A 49 -7.22 -13.32 -5.14
CA GLY A 49 -6.25 -14.38 -4.94
C GLY A 49 -5.31 -14.04 -3.79
N ILE A 50 -5.59 -14.66 -2.65
CA ILE A 50 -4.77 -14.75 -1.42
C ILE A 50 -3.28 -14.41 -1.66
N GLU A 51 -2.85 -13.30 -1.02
CA GLU A 51 -1.46 -12.83 -0.80
C GLU A 51 -0.69 -12.29 -2.03
N PRO A 52 0.01 -11.14 -1.89
CA PRO A 52 1.35 -11.23 -1.32
C PRO A 52 1.75 -10.12 -0.34
N ASP A 53 2.65 -10.55 0.52
CA ASP A 53 3.62 -9.81 1.32
C ASP A 53 4.38 -8.75 0.50
N THR A 54 4.77 -7.69 1.19
CA THR A 54 5.64 -6.59 0.74
C THR A 54 5.02 -5.55 -0.20
N LEU A 55 4.70 -4.38 0.36
CA LEU A 55 5.21 -3.11 -0.15
C LEU A 55 4.83 -2.00 0.82
N GLU A 56 5.86 -1.59 1.56
CA GLU A 56 6.00 -0.41 2.41
C GLU A 56 5.46 0.87 1.78
N THR A 57 4.15 1.02 1.71
CA THR A 57 3.56 2.34 1.64
C THR A 57 2.86 2.58 2.95
N ASN A 58 3.31 3.63 3.62
CA ASN A 58 2.72 4.33 4.74
C ASN A 58 1.28 4.79 4.38
N LYS A 59 0.40 3.84 4.03
CA LYS A 59 -1.02 4.07 3.94
C LYS A 59 -1.47 4.16 5.37
N VAL A 60 -2.04 5.29 5.70
CA VAL A 60 -2.86 5.50 6.88
C VAL A 60 -3.97 4.44 6.81
N ILE A 61 -3.68 3.26 7.36
CA ILE A 61 -4.64 2.17 7.41
C ILE A 61 -5.69 2.67 8.40
N ASP A 62 -6.95 2.73 7.97
CA ASP A 62 -8.05 3.04 8.88
C ASP A 62 -7.92 2.13 10.12
N PRO A 63 -8.04 2.65 11.35
CA PRO A 63 -7.87 1.83 12.54
C PRO A 63 -8.83 0.63 12.54
N LYS A 64 -10.02 0.78 11.94
CA LYS A 64 -10.99 -0.31 11.74
C LYS A 64 -10.52 -1.43 10.81
N LYS A 65 -9.59 -1.16 9.88
CA LYS A 65 -9.05 -2.15 8.93
C LYS A 65 -7.76 -2.81 9.43
N SER A 66 -7.12 -2.25 10.46
CA SER A 66 -5.89 -2.80 11.06
C SER A 66 -6.16 -4.12 11.80
N ILE A 67 -7.34 -4.33 12.36
CA ILE A 67 -7.72 -5.60 13.00
C ILE A 67 -8.53 -6.43 12.00
N GLN A 68 -7.93 -7.50 11.49
CA GLN A 68 -8.60 -8.48 10.62
C GLN A 68 -8.89 -9.77 11.40
N ARG A 69 -9.76 -10.64 10.86
CA ARG A 69 -10.18 -11.89 11.55
C ARG A 69 -9.04 -12.85 11.88
N ASN A 70 -7.95 -12.84 11.10
CA ASN A 70 -6.81 -13.75 11.25
C ASN A 70 -5.46 -13.05 11.49
N LYS A 71 -5.41 -11.72 11.44
CA LYS A 71 -4.18 -10.93 11.58
C LYS A 71 -4.47 -9.49 12.03
N VAL A 72 -3.48 -8.85 12.63
CA VAL A 72 -3.50 -7.46 13.10
C VAL A 72 -2.30 -6.73 12.51
N VAL A 73 -2.56 -5.62 11.82
CA VAL A 73 -1.52 -4.78 11.21
C VAL A 73 -1.19 -3.61 12.15
N CYS A 74 0.08 -3.43 12.48
CA CYS A 74 0.53 -2.33 13.31
C CYS A 74 0.40 -1.00 12.56
N LEU A 75 -0.42 -0.09 13.07
CA LEU A 75 -0.60 1.27 12.53
C LEU A 75 0.60 2.21 12.67
N GLU A 76 1.64 1.85 13.44
CA GLU A 76 2.86 2.65 13.57
C GLU A 76 3.93 2.24 12.54
N CYS A 77 4.03 0.95 12.22
CA CYS A 77 5.07 0.43 11.31
C CYS A 77 4.56 -0.32 10.08
N GLY A 78 3.25 -0.59 9.97
CA GLY A 78 2.65 -1.35 8.88
C GLY A 78 2.89 -2.86 8.93
N GLN A 79 3.57 -3.38 9.96
CA GLN A 79 3.87 -4.81 10.06
C GLN A 79 2.65 -5.64 10.48
N GLU A 80 2.51 -6.81 9.88
CA GLU A 80 1.40 -7.73 10.11
C GLU A 80 1.76 -8.78 11.17
N PHE A 81 0.91 -8.97 12.16
CA PHE A 81 1.10 -9.92 13.24
C PHE A 81 -0.16 -10.74 13.46
N LYS A 82 -0.04 -12.01 13.85
CA LYS A 82 -1.20 -12.80 14.31
C LYS A 82 -1.87 -12.17 15.54
N MET A 83 -1.07 -11.56 16.40
CA MET A 83 -1.52 -10.84 17.60
C MET A 83 -0.55 -9.69 17.86
N LEU A 84 -1.06 -8.46 17.94
CA LEU A 84 -0.25 -7.29 18.29
C LEU A 84 0.12 -7.35 19.78
N SER A 85 1.29 -7.90 20.08
CA SER A 85 1.77 -8.07 21.46
C SER A 85 2.32 -6.77 22.02
N GLY A 86 2.14 -6.56 23.33
CA GLY A 86 2.69 -5.41 24.07
C GLY A 86 4.20 -5.22 23.89
N ARG A 87 4.94 -6.29 23.58
CA ARG A 87 6.38 -6.27 23.26
C ARG A 87 6.71 -5.40 22.04
N HIS A 88 5.88 -5.49 20.98
CA HIS A 88 6.07 -4.72 19.76
C HIS A 88 5.64 -3.27 19.96
N LEU A 89 4.53 -3.06 20.65
CA LEU A 89 4.04 -1.74 21.04
C LEU A 89 5.07 -0.99 21.89
N ALA A 90 5.73 -1.67 22.81
CA ALA A 90 6.80 -1.11 23.64
C ALA A 90 8.02 -0.67 22.82
N SER A 91 8.31 -1.32 21.69
CA SER A 91 9.35 -0.87 20.75
C SER A 91 9.03 0.48 20.11
N HIS A 92 7.75 0.85 20.04
CA HIS A 92 7.25 2.16 19.60
C HIS A 92 7.00 3.12 20.77
N GLY A 93 7.37 2.73 22.00
CA GLY A 93 7.10 3.51 23.20
C GLY A 93 5.60 3.62 23.54
N LEU A 94 4.78 2.71 23.00
CA LEU A 94 3.34 2.67 23.25
C LEU A 94 2.96 1.46 24.11
N ASP A 95 1.92 1.64 24.92
CA ASP A 95 1.29 0.55 25.65
C ASP A 95 -0.03 0.15 24.98
N SER A 96 -0.51 -1.07 25.22
CA SER A 96 -1.70 -1.61 24.56
C SER A 96 -2.93 -0.71 24.75
N LYS A 97 -3.02 -0.09 25.94
CA LYS A 97 -4.09 0.85 26.31
C LYS A 97 -3.96 2.19 25.59
N THR A 98 -2.73 2.72 25.50
CA THR A 98 -2.42 3.98 24.82
C THR A 98 -2.63 3.85 23.32
N TYR A 99 -2.20 2.74 22.74
CA TYR A 99 -2.41 2.42 21.34
C TYR A 99 -3.89 2.32 20.99
N ARG A 100 -4.67 1.57 21.79
CA ARG A 100 -6.12 1.51 21.61
C ARG A 100 -6.77 2.89 21.66
N LYS A 101 -6.38 3.75 22.61
CA LYS A 101 -6.90 5.11 22.75
C LYS A 101 -6.49 6.03 21.59
N LYS A 102 -5.23 5.96 21.15
CA LYS A 102 -4.66 6.76 20.04
C LYS A 102 -5.40 6.50 18.72
N TYR A 103 -5.84 5.26 18.52
CA TYR A 103 -6.49 4.81 17.28
C TYR A 103 -7.99 4.57 17.41
N GLY A 104 -8.61 4.93 18.54
CA GLY A 104 -10.07 4.84 18.72
C GLY A 104 -10.62 3.41 18.80
N PHE A 105 -9.78 2.44 19.18
CA PHE A 105 -10.22 1.10 19.55
C PHE A 105 -10.83 1.15 20.95
N THR A 106 -12.10 1.50 21.04
CA THR A 106 -12.86 1.41 22.30
C THR A 106 -12.92 -0.06 22.72
N ALA A 107 -12.38 -0.35 23.91
CA ALA A 107 -12.62 -1.61 24.61
C ALA A 107 -13.98 -1.56 25.30
#